data_AF-A0A918U5V6-F1
#
_entry.id   AF-A0A918U5V6-F1
#
_cell.length_a   1.000
_cell.length_b   1.000
_cell.length_c   1.000
_cell.angle_alpha   90.00
_cell.angle_beta   90.00
_cell.angle_gamma   90.00
#
_symmetry.space_group_name_H-M   'P 1'
#
loop_
_entity.id
_entity.type
_entity.pdbx_description
1 polymer ?
#
loop_
_entity_poly.entity_id
_entity_poly.type
_entity_poly.pdbx_seq_one_letter_code
_entity_poly.pdbx_strand_id
1 'polypeptide(L)'
;MSLLIPLYVHPAEDPGAWHRLIRAAARTYAVVLNPADGPGAAPDPAFTAAADALREAGARVLGYVDTDYGTRDPSAIADELRRHQEWYAADGCFLDRVTATPDGLPACRRLVRSARRSGARTVVLNPGVHPAPGYVRLADLTVTFEGHWSTYVSAFSRPEWTARQPPERFCHLVYGVPEALVPLAVRTARERGAAVSGPVTGGPPNPWAQLTPALTWVER
;
A
#
# COMPACT_ATOMS: atom_id res chain seq x y z
N MET A 1 13.17 -4.12 -7.97
CA MET A 1 12.28 -4.23 -6.81
C MET A 1 11.82 -2.83 -6.53
N SER A 2 10.52 -2.61 -6.44
CA SER A 2 9.96 -1.28 -6.17
C SER A 2 9.42 -1.23 -4.74
N LEU A 3 9.31 -0.03 -4.17
CA LEU A 3 8.82 0.14 -2.81
C LEU A 3 7.39 0.68 -2.80
N LEU A 4 6.48 0.00 -2.10
CA LEU A 4 5.18 0.57 -1.73
C LEU A 4 5.35 1.24 -0.37
N ILE A 5 5.05 2.53 -0.28
CA ILE A 5 5.31 3.33 0.92
C ILE A 5 3.99 3.73 1.60
N PRO A 6 3.49 2.95 2.57
CA PRO A 6 2.58 3.47 3.58
C PRO A 6 3.39 4.32 4.57
N LEU A 7 3.08 5.62 4.66
CA LEU A 7 3.67 6.53 5.65
C LEU A 7 2.52 7.18 6.43
N TYR A 8 2.14 6.55 7.53
CA TYR A 8 0.99 6.95 8.36
C TYR A 8 1.45 7.80 9.53
N VAL A 9 2.13 8.90 9.19
CA VAL A 9 2.54 9.97 10.10
C VAL A 9 2.21 11.29 9.43
N HIS A 10 1.63 12.22 10.18
CA HIS A 10 1.18 13.50 9.63
C HIS A 10 2.39 14.31 9.09
N PRO A 11 2.30 15.00 7.94
CA PRO A 11 3.44 15.76 7.39
C PRO A 11 3.99 16.85 8.32
N ALA A 12 3.15 17.41 9.18
CA ALA A 12 3.58 18.37 10.21
C ALA A 12 4.29 17.73 11.41
N GLU A 13 4.10 16.43 11.68
CA GLU A 13 4.73 15.72 12.79
C GLU A 13 6.15 15.26 12.46
N ASP A 14 6.39 14.76 11.23
CA ASP A 14 7.73 14.45 10.73
C ASP A 14 7.99 15.04 9.34
N PRO A 15 8.18 16.37 9.24
CA PRO A 15 8.50 17.01 7.96
C PRO A 15 9.75 16.40 7.31
N GLY A 16 10.72 15.95 8.11
CA GLY A 16 11.98 15.38 7.61
C GLY A 16 11.76 14.08 6.83
N ALA A 17 10.90 13.19 7.32
CA ALA A 17 10.52 11.98 6.60
C ALA A 17 9.85 12.30 5.26
N TRP A 18 8.89 13.22 5.25
CA TRP A 18 8.18 13.62 4.02
C TRP A 18 9.13 14.23 2.99
N HIS A 19 10.07 15.09 3.39
CA HIS A 19 11.09 15.63 2.49
C HIS A 19 11.98 14.53 1.89
N ARG A 20 12.42 13.56 2.69
CA ARG A 20 13.21 12.42 2.19
C ARG A 20 12.39 11.56 1.22
N LEU A 21 11.12 11.32 1.52
CA LEU A 21 10.21 10.58 0.65
C LEU A 21 10.02 11.30 -0.69
N ILE A 22 9.74 12.60 -0.68
CA ILE A 22 9.57 13.41 -1.90
C ILE A 22 10.82 13.36 -2.78
N ARG A 23 12.03 13.46 -2.21
CA ARG A 23 13.28 13.37 -2.99
C ARG A 23 13.47 12.04 -3.72
N ALA A 24 12.92 10.95 -3.21
CA ALA A 24 13.01 9.63 -3.81
C ALA A 24 11.69 9.16 -4.46
N ALA A 25 10.71 10.05 -4.60
CA ALA A 25 9.34 9.77 -5.05
C ALA A 25 9.26 8.93 -6.34
N ALA A 26 9.97 9.34 -7.39
CA ALA A 26 10.02 8.66 -8.69
C ALA A 26 10.56 7.21 -8.64
N ARG A 27 11.19 6.79 -7.54
CA ARG A 27 11.76 5.45 -7.35
C ARG A 27 10.85 4.51 -6.57
N THR A 28 9.71 5.02 -6.10
CA THR A 28 8.68 4.22 -5.42
C THR A 28 7.75 3.56 -6.44
N TYR A 29 7.11 2.45 -6.04
CA TYR A 29 5.95 1.92 -6.77
C TYR A 29 4.75 2.87 -6.62
N ALA A 30 4.51 3.31 -5.38
CA ALA A 30 3.51 4.29 -4.99
C ALA A 30 3.71 4.71 -3.52
N VAL A 31 3.11 5.85 -3.15
CA VAL A 31 2.95 6.32 -1.78
C VAL A 31 1.47 6.25 -1.41
N VAL A 32 1.15 5.71 -0.23
CA VAL A 32 -0.21 5.62 0.30
C VAL A 32 -0.46 6.76 1.29
N LEU A 33 -1.43 7.63 0.97
CA LEU A 33 -1.88 8.69 1.87
C LEU A 33 -3.03 8.20 2.73
N ASN A 34 -2.86 8.33 4.05
CA ASN A 34 -3.90 8.05 5.04
C ASN A 34 -4.02 9.22 6.05
N PRO A 35 -4.70 10.31 5.69
CA PRO A 35 -4.88 11.46 6.60
C PRO A 35 -5.56 11.13 7.93
N ALA A 36 -6.63 10.33 7.92
CA ALA A 36 -7.42 10.02 9.12
C ALA A 36 -8.23 8.73 8.93
N ASP A 37 -7.54 7.60 8.72
CA ASP A 37 -8.15 6.30 8.36
C ASP A 37 -9.08 6.41 7.15
N GLY A 38 -8.62 7.17 6.16
CA GLY A 38 -9.37 7.70 5.03
C GLY A 38 -8.97 9.16 4.73
N PRO A 39 -9.74 9.89 3.92
CA PRO A 39 -9.37 11.22 3.45
C PRO A 39 -9.54 12.34 4.50
N GLY A 40 -10.16 12.05 5.63
CA GLY A 40 -10.55 13.03 6.65
C GLY A 40 -11.94 13.66 6.43
N ALA A 41 -12.34 14.53 7.35
CA ALA A 41 -13.62 15.25 7.28
C ALA A 41 -13.58 16.47 6.32
N ALA A 42 -12.38 17.02 6.09
CA ALA A 42 -12.09 18.13 5.20
C ALA A 42 -10.65 17.95 4.65
N PRO A 43 -10.27 18.61 3.54
CA PRO A 43 -8.89 18.56 3.05
C PRO A 43 -7.92 19.11 4.10
N ASP A 44 -6.92 18.32 4.47
CA ASP A 44 -5.83 18.76 5.34
C ASP A 44 -4.76 19.49 4.52
N PRO A 45 -4.41 20.75 4.83
CA PRO A 45 -3.45 21.52 4.04
C PRO A 45 -2.05 20.91 3.98
N ALA A 46 -1.58 20.24 5.04
CA ALA A 46 -0.28 19.61 5.06
C ALA A 46 -0.24 18.37 4.17
N PHE A 47 -1.31 17.57 4.16
CA PHE A 47 -1.45 16.45 3.23
C PHE A 47 -1.66 16.90 1.78
N THR A 48 -2.41 17.96 1.52
CA THR A 48 -2.54 18.53 0.16
C THR A 48 -1.17 18.96 -0.36
N ALA A 49 -0.40 19.74 0.41
CA ALA A 49 0.94 20.15 0.01
C ALA A 49 1.90 18.96 -0.20
N ALA A 50 1.84 17.95 0.66
CA ALA A 50 2.63 16.74 0.51
C ALA A 50 2.25 15.92 -0.73
N ALA A 51 0.95 15.80 -1.02
CA ALA A 51 0.45 15.07 -2.19
C ALA A 51 0.89 15.75 -3.49
N ASP A 52 0.80 17.08 -3.57
CA ASP A 52 1.26 17.84 -4.73
C ASP A 52 2.77 17.69 -4.93
N ALA A 53 3.57 17.87 -3.88
CA ALA A 53 5.02 17.71 -3.96
C ALA A 53 5.44 16.28 -4.37
N LEU A 54 4.76 15.25 -3.88
CA LEU A 54 4.99 13.87 -4.28
C LEU A 54 4.72 13.65 -5.76
N ARG A 55 3.59 14.17 -6.25
CA ARG A 55 3.19 14.05 -7.66
C ARG A 55 4.13 14.79 -8.59
N GLU A 56 4.51 16.02 -8.24
CA GLU A 56 5.52 16.81 -8.97
C GLU A 56 6.87 16.09 -9.01
N ALA A 57 7.25 15.40 -7.93
CA ALA A 57 8.46 14.59 -7.86
C ALA A 57 8.32 13.19 -8.51
N GLY A 58 7.18 12.90 -9.14
CA GLY A 58 6.94 11.70 -9.96
C GLY A 58 6.47 10.47 -9.19
N ALA A 59 6.06 10.59 -7.92
CA ALA A 59 5.41 9.48 -7.24
C ALA A 59 3.97 9.31 -7.74
N ARG A 60 3.54 8.05 -7.77
CA ARG A 60 2.14 7.69 -7.80
C ARG A 60 1.56 7.80 -6.39
N VAL A 61 0.49 8.57 -6.23
CA VAL A 61 -0.20 8.75 -4.95
C VAL A 61 -1.47 7.90 -4.91
N LEU A 62 -1.65 7.13 -3.83
CA LEU A 62 -2.83 6.29 -3.60
C LEU A 62 -3.56 6.74 -2.34
N GLY A 63 -4.89 6.89 -2.42
CA GLY A 63 -5.72 7.11 -1.23
C GLY A 63 -6.00 5.81 -0.48
N TYR A 64 -5.76 5.79 0.82
CA TYR A 64 -6.13 4.68 1.70
C TYR A 64 -7.65 4.63 1.92
N VAL A 65 -8.25 3.44 1.80
CA VAL A 65 -9.66 3.22 2.17
C VAL A 65 -9.82 1.86 2.85
N ASP A 66 -10.35 1.85 4.07
CA ASP A 66 -10.74 0.61 4.76
C ASP A 66 -12.03 0.04 4.15
N THR A 67 -12.02 -1.24 3.78
CA THR A 67 -13.18 -1.95 3.23
C THR A 67 -13.92 -2.79 4.26
N ASP A 68 -13.39 -2.89 5.49
CA ASP A 68 -13.87 -3.69 6.61
C ASP A 68 -14.23 -5.13 6.21
N TYR A 69 -13.35 -5.78 5.45
CA TYR A 69 -13.58 -7.14 4.93
C TYR A 69 -14.90 -7.26 4.14
N GLY A 70 -15.26 -6.20 3.41
CA GLY A 70 -16.41 -6.16 2.51
C GLY A 70 -17.75 -5.89 3.20
N THR A 71 -17.77 -5.59 4.50
CA THR A 71 -19.00 -5.23 5.25
C THR A 71 -19.36 -3.76 5.09
N ARG A 72 -18.39 -2.91 4.75
CA ARG A 72 -18.57 -1.46 4.66
C ARG A 72 -19.46 -1.07 3.48
N ASP A 73 -20.26 -0.02 3.66
CA ASP A 73 -21.15 0.49 2.63
C ASP A 73 -20.35 0.91 1.36
N PRO A 74 -20.66 0.32 0.19
CA PRO A 74 -20.03 0.70 -1.07
C PRO A 74 -20.15 2.18 -1.42
N SER A 75 -21.24 2.86 -1.00
CA SER A 75 -21.43 4.29 -1.26
C SER A 75 -20.43 5.14 -0.47
N ALA A 76 -20.23 4.83 0.81
CA ALA A 76 -19.24 5.48 1.67
C ALA A 76 -17.81 5.28 1.14
N ILE A 77 -17.48 4.06 0.67
CA ILE A 77 -16.19 3.79 0.02
C ILE A 77 -16.03 4.65 -1.25
N ALA A 78 -17.07 4.73 -2.10
CA ALA A 78 -17.02 5.53 -3.32
C ALA A 78 -16.80 7.03 -3.02
N ASP A 79 -17.44 7.55 -1.97
CA ASP A 79 -17.27 8.94 -1.52
C ASP A 79 -15.87 9.22 -0.98
N GLU A 80 -15.24 8.27 -0.29
CA GLU A 80 -13.85 8.42 0.14
C GLU A 80 -12.86 8.40 -1.01
N LEU A 81 -13.05 7.48 -1.97
CA LEU A 81 -12.25 7.45 -3.19
C LEU A 81 -12.34 8.77 -3.95
N ARG A 82 -13.55 9.32 -4.07
CA ARG A 82 -13.79 10.63 -4.70
C ARG A 82 -13.09 11.75 -3.93
N ARG A 83 -13.24 11.81 -2.61
CA ARG A 83 -12.56 12.80 -1.75
C ARG A 83 -11.04 12.73 -1.88
N HIS A 84 -10.44 11.54 -1.93
CA HIS A 84 -9.00 11.39 -2.16
C HIS A 84 -8.55 11.96 -3.50
N GLN A 85 -9.34 11.74 -4.56
CA GLN A 85 -9.05 12.30 -5.88
C GLN A 85 -9.21 13.83 -5.90
N GLU A 86 -10.26 14.36 -5.30
CA GLU A 86 -10.54 15.80 -5.31
C GLU A 86 -9.59 16.60 -4.42
N TRP A 87 -9.24 16.08 -3.24
CA TRP A 87 -8.48 16.82 -2.22
C TRP A 87 -6.97 16.63 -2.31
N TYR A 88 -6.53 15.46 -2.77
CA TYR A 88 -5.13 15.06 -2.78
C TYR A 88 -4.65 14.60 -4.17
N ALA A 89 -5.47 14.81 -5.21
CA ALA A 89 -5.18 14.43 -6.59
C ALA A 89 -4.70 12.97 -6.73
N ALA A 90 -5.23 12.06 -5.91
CA ALA A 90 -4.80 10.68 -5.87
C ALA A 90 -4.95 10.00 -7.24
N ASP A 91 -3.90 9.30 -7.68
CA ASP A 91 -3.88 8.56 -8.95
C ASP A 91 -4.70 7.27 -8.89
N GLY A 92 -5.01 6.82 -7.68
CA GLY A 92 -5.54 5.50 -7.44
C GLY A 92 -5.87 5.30 -5.96
N CYS A 93 -6.07 4.04 -5.58
CA CYS A 93 -6.40 3.68 -4.21
C CYS A 93 -5.65 2.46 -3.70
N PHE A 94 -5.47 2.45 -2.39
CA PHE A 94 -5.07 1.32 -1.58
C PHE A 94 -6.29 0.89 -0.77
N LEU A 95 -6.89 -0.23 -1.14
CA LEU A 95 -8.05 -0.79 -0.46
C LEU A 95 -7.54 -1.74 0.62
N ASP A 96 -7.78 -1.38 1.89
CA ASP A 96 -7.32 -2.16 3.03
C ASP A 96 -8.38 -3.08 3.61
N ARG A 97 -7.92 -4.06 4.40
CA ARG A 97 -8.74 -5.12 5.02
C ARG A 97 -9.64 -5.80 4.01
N VAL A 98 -9.09 -6.15 2.85
CA VAL A 98 -9.83 -6.81 1.76
C VAL A 98 -10.06 -8.27 2.13
N THR A 99 -11.23 -8.83 1.76
CA THR A 99 -11.49 -10.26 1.91
C THR A 99 -10.47 -11.11 1.15
N ALA A 100 -10.10 -12.27 1.70
CA ALA A 100 -9.20 -13.21 1.03
C ALA A 100 -9.92 -14.43 0.43
N THR A 101 -11.18 -14.66 0.78
CA THR A 101 -11.91 -15.90 0.46
C THR A 101 -12.53 -15.90 -0.94
N PRO A 102 -12.81 -17.08 -1.54
CA PRO A 102 -13.54 -17.17 -2.81
C PRO A 102 -14.90 -16.46 -2.79
N ASP A 103 -15.63 -16.54 -1.67
CA ASP A 103 -16.98 -15.97 -1.55
C ASP A 103 -16.98 -14.43 -1.56
N GLY A 104 -15.91 -13.80 -1.08
CA GLY A 104 -15.73 -12.34 -1.15
C GLY A 104 -15.37 -11.82 -2.54
N LEU A 105 -14.90 -12.69 -3.45
CA LEU A 105 -14.34 -12.29 -4.74
C LEU A 105 -15.34 -11.51 -5.63
N PRO A 106 -16.63 -11.88 -5.74
CA PRO A 106 -17.60 -11.11 -6.52
C PRO A 106 -17.81 -9.69 -6.00
N ALA A 107 -17.83 -9.50 -4.67
CA ALA A 107 -17.98 -8.19 -4.04
C ALA A 107 -16.76 -7.32 -4.30
N CYS A 108 -15.55 -7.84 -4.04
CA CYS A 108 -14.30 -7.15 -4.34
C CYS A 108 -14.20 -6.77 -5.83
N ARG A 109 -14.59 -7.67 -6.75
CA ARG A 109 -14.64 -7.37 -8.19
C ARG A 109 -15.55 -6.18 -8.52
N ARG A 110 -16.73 -6.08 -7.90
CA ARG A 110 -17.63 -4.93 -8.11
C ARG A 110 -17.01 -3.64 -7.58
N LEU A 111 -16.41 -3.69 -6.40
CA LEU A 111 -15.73 -2.54 -5.79
C LEU A 111 -14.59 -2.02 -6.68
N VAL A 112 -13.69 -2.91 -7.13
CA VAL A 112 -12.58 -2.52 -8.00
C VAL A 112 -13.08 -1.91 -9.31
N ARG A 113 -14.10 -2.50 -9.95
CA ARG A 113 -14.71 -1.90 -11.14
C ARG A 113 -15.31 -0.52 -10.86
N SER A 114 -15.91 -0.33 -9.69
CA SER A 114 -16.44 0.98 -9.27
C SER A 114 -15.31 2.00 -9.15
N ALA A 115 -14.24 1.67 -8.42
CA ALA A 115 -13.07 2.53 -8.29
C ALA A 115 -12.48 2.94 -9.64
N ARG A 116 -12.36 1.99 -10.59
CA ARG A 116 -11.89 2.29 -11.96
C ARG A 116 -12.82 3.23 -12.72
N ARG A 117 -14.14 3.01 -12.65
CA ARG A 117 -15.12 3.89 -13.30
C ARG A 117 -15.11 5.31 -12.72
N SER A 118 -14.79 5.42 -11.44
CA SER A 118 -14.57 6.69 -10.76
C SER A 118 -13.16 7.26 -10.96
N GLY A 119 -12.36 6.75 -11.89
CA GLY A 119 -11.08 7.38 -12.27
C GLY A 119 -9.82 6.82 -11.60
N ALA A 120 -9.90 5.80 -10.73
CA ALA A 120 -8.71 5.19 -10.14
C ALA A 120 -7.84 4.51 -11.21
N ARG A 121 -6.67 5.06 -11.51
CA ARG A 121 -5.70 4.51 -12.49
C ARG A 121 -4.82 3.42 -11.92
N THR A 122 -4.67 3.39 -10.61
CA THR A 122 -4.05 2.26 -9.91
C THR A 122 -4.92 1.78 -8.75
N VAL A 123 -5.04 0.47 -8.59
CA VAL A 123 -5.75 -0.17 -7.47
C VAL A 123 -4.81 -1.18 -6.85
N VAL A 124 -4.56 -1.02 -5.56
CA VAL A 124 -3.85 -1.98 -4.71
C VAL A 124 -4.85 -2.60 -3.75
N LEU A 125 -4.85 -3.93 -3.67
CA LEU A 125 -5.65 -4.67 -2.69
C LEU A 125 -4.76 -5.13 -1.55
N ASN A 126 -5.18 -4.88 -0.32
CA ASN A 126 -4.53 -5.41 0.87
C ASN A 126 -5.42 -6.37 1.66
N PRO A 127 -5.37 -7.66 1.33
CA PRO A 127 -5.87 -8.72 2.22
C PRO A 127 -4.85 -9.14 3.31
N GLY A 128 -3.59 -8.68 3.25
CA GLY A 128 -2.52 -9.05 4.18
C GLY A 128 -2.02 -10.50 4.07
N VAL A 129 -2.68 -11.34 3.26
CA VAL A 129 -2.37 -12.76 3.06
C VAL A 129 -2.61 -13.15 1.60
N HIS A 130 -2.10 -14.31 1.16
CA HIS A 130 -2.45 -14.83 -0.15
C HIS A 130 -3.97 -15.09 -0.26
N PRO A 131 -4.70 -14.38 -1.14
CA PRO A 131 -6.14 -14.58 -1.30
C PRO A 131 -6.42 -15.72 -2.28
N ALA A 132 -7.70 -16.02 -2.52
CA ALA A 132 -8.11 -16.87 -3.64
C ALA A 132 -7.50 -16.35 -4.97
N PRO A 133 -7.12 -17.21 -5.92
CA PRO A 133 -6.34 -16.80 -7.11
C PRO A 133 -7.01 -15.72 -7.98
N GLY A 134 -8.32 -15.53 -7.86
CA GLY A 134 -9.08 -14.55 -8.63
C GLY A 134 -8.75 -13.09 -8.32
N TYR A 135 -8.31 -12.78 -7.10
CA TYR A 135 -8.10 -11.38 -6.66
C TYR A 135 -6.94 -10.70 -7.41
N VAL A 136 -5.88 -11.43 -7.70
CA VAL A 136 -4.68 -10.94 -8.40
C VAL A 136 -4.97 -10.43 -9.82
N ARG A 137 -6.09 -10.86 -10.40
CA ARG A 137 -6.56 -10.39 -11.72
C ARG A 137 -7.45 -9.15 -11.64
N LEU A 138 -7.89 -8.75 -10.45
CA LEU A 138 -8.79 -7.60 -10.28
C LEU A 138 -8.02 -6.28 -10.25
N ALA A 139 -6.80 -6.29 -9.70
CA ALA A 139 -6.04 -5.10 -9.34
C ALA A 139 -4.64 -5.10 -9.97
N ASP A 140 -3.92 -3.98 -9.86
CA ASP A 140 -2.54 -3.87 -10.37
C ASP A 140 -1.55 -4.56 -9.42
N LEU A 141 -1.83 -4.49 -8.13
CA LEU A 141 -0.99 -5.06 -7.07
C LEU A 141 -1.87 -5.66 -5.97
N THR A 142 -1.43 -6.78 -5.40
CA THR A 142 -2.06 -7.42 -4.23
C THR A 142 -1.01 -7.60 -3.15
N VAL A 143 -1.25 -7.07 -1.96
CA VAL A 143 -0.43 -7.33 -0.77
C VAL A 143 -0.75 -8.74 -0.29
N THR A 144 0.19 -9.65 -0.52
CA THR A 144 0.02 -11.09 -0.19
C THR A 144 0.70 -11.49 1.11
N PHE A 145 1.37 -10.56 1.76
CA PHE A 145 1.85 -10.69 3.12
C PHE A 145 1.85 -9.30 3.77
N GLU A 146 1.22 -9.21 4.93
CA GLU A 146 1.38 -8.12 5.88
C GLU A 146 1.61 -8.70 7.27
N GLY A 147 2.77 -8.42 7.87
CA GLY A 147 3.08 -8.99 9.17
C GLY A 147 4.48 -8.68 9.70
N HIS A 148 4.71 -9.13 10.93
CA HIS A 148 5.99 -8.95 11.62
C HIS A 148 7.12 -9.75 10.95
N TRP A 149 8.34 -9.22 10.99
CA TRP A 149 9.56 -9.84 10.44
C TRP A 149 9.76 -11.28 10.91
N SER A 150 9.55 -11.57 12.20
CA SER A 150 9.70 -12.94 12.74
C SER A 150 8.74 -13.92 12.06
N THR A 151 7.45 -13.59 11.97
CA THR A 151 6.44 -14.39 11.27
C THR A 151 6.77 -14.54 9.79
N TYR A 152 7.25 -13.45 9.18
CA TYR A 152 7.71 -13.50 7.80
C TYR A 152 8.80 -14.56 7.65
N VAL A 153 9.86 -14.52 8.45
CA VAL A 153 10.96 -15.48 8.35
C VAL A 153 10.50 -16.92 8.66
N SER A 154 9.72 -17.13 9.71
CA SER A 154 9.46 -18.47 10.24
C SER A 154 8.25 -19.19 9.63
N ALA A 155 7.24 -18.47 9.14
CA ALA A 155 5.94 -19.05 8.82
C ALA A 155 5.41 -18.70 7.43
N PHE A 156 6.11 -17.87 6.65
CA PHE A 156 5.67 -17.53 5.30
C PHE A 156 5.61 -18.78 4.40
N SER A 157 4.46 -18.98 3.76
CA SER A 157 4.26 -20.02 2.76
C SER A 157 3.69 -19.42 1.49
N ARG A 158 4.18 -19.87 0.34
CA ARG A 158 3.73 -19.42 -0.98
C ARG A 158 2.85 -20.50 -1.62
N PRO A 159 1.54 -20.24 -1.88
CA PRO A 159 0.69 -21.18 -2.58
C PRO A 159 1.15 -21.43 -4.02
N GLU A 160 1.03 -22.66 -4.50
CA GLU A 160 1.52 -23.07 -5.82
C GLU A 160 0.97 -22.25 -6.99
N TRP A 161 -0.29 -21.82 -6.91
CA TRP A 161 -0.93 -21.05 -7.98
C TRP A 161 -0.21 -19.73 -8.27
N THR A 162 0.49 -19.16 -7.28
CA THR A 162 1.22 -17.91 -7.41
C THR A 162 2.48 -18.06 -8.29
N ALA A 163 2.95 -19.29 -8.53
CA ALA A 163 4.07 -19.55 -9.44
C ALA A 163 3.74 -19.21 -10.90
N ARG A 164 2.44 -19.19 -11.25
CA ARG A 164 1.94 -18.84 -12.58
C ARG A 164 1.61 -17.36 -12.75
N GLN A 165 1.93 -16.51 -11.78
CA GLN A 165 1.65 -15.09 -11.81
C GLN A 165 2.96 -14.28 -11.84
N PRO A 166 3.00 -13.16 -12.58
CA PRO A 166 4.17 -12.28 -12.58
C PRO A 166 4.39 -11.68 -11.17
N PRO A 167 5.64 -11.63 -10.67
CA PRO A 167 5.95 -11.14 -9.33
C PRO A 167 5.59 -9.65 -9.13
N GLU A 168 5.46 -8.89 -10.21
CA GLU A 168 5.01 -7.49 -10.24
C GLU A 168 3.58 -7.28 -9.74
N ARG A 169 2.79 -8.36 -9.65
CA ARG A 169 1.44 -8.31 -9.07
C ARG A 169 1.40 -8.53 -7.57
N PHE A 170 2.54 -8.84 -6.95
CA PHE A 170 2.61 -9.17 -5.53
C PHE A 170 3.42 -8.16 -4.74
N CYS A 171 2.89 -7.84 -3.54
CA CYS A 171 3.54 -6.97 -2.57
C CYS A 171 3.66 -7.66 -1.22
N HIS A 172 4.80 -7.47 -0.55
CA HIS A 172 5.00 -7.86 0.83
C HIS A 172 5.26 -6.62 1.70
N LEU A 173 4.34 -6.36 2.64
CA LEU A 173 4.46 -5.33 3.66
C LEU A 173 4.98 -6.01 4.94
N VAL A 174 6.16 -5.62 5.41
CA VAL A 174 6.83 -6.34 6.50
C VAL A 174 7.25 -5.35 7.56
N TYR A 175 6.72 -5.48 8.77
CA TYR A 175 7.04 -4.56 9.86
C TYR A 175 7.88 -5.23 10.96
N GLY A 176 8.41 -4.44 11.89
CA GLY A 176 9.30 -4.91 12.95
C GLY A 176 10.61 -5.50 12.42
N VAL A 177 11.05 -5.06 11.24
CA VAL A 177 12.32 -5.49 10.66
C VAL A 177 13.45 -4.80 11.41
N PRO A 178 14.40 -5.52 12.04
CA PRO A 178 15.58 -4.88 12.60
C PRO A 178 16.29 -4.05 11.53
N GLU A 179 16.73 -2.83 11.84
CA GLU A 179 17.24 -1.88 10.83
C GLU A 179 18.35 -2.48 9.96
N ALA A 180 19.31 -3.18 10.58
CA ALA A 180 20.39 -3.87 9.89
C ALA A 180 19.93 -4.95 8.89
N LEU A 181 18.70 -5.46 9.04
CA LEU A 181 18.10 -6.49 8.20
C LEU A 181 17.15 -5.93 7.13
N VAL A 182 16.92 -4.62 7.06
CA VAL A 182 16.05 -4.03 6.02
C VAL A 182 16.48 -4.43 4.59
N PRO A 183 17.77 -4.39 4.22
CA PRO A 183 18.20 -4.89 2.90
C PRO A 183 17.92 -6.38 2.70
N LEU A 184 18.01 -7.19 3.77
CA LEU A 184 17.68 -8.61 3.70
C LEU A 184 16.18 -8.79 3.47
N ALA A 185 15.31 -8.04 4.17
CA ALA A 185 13.87 -8.12 3.99
C ALA A 185 13.43 -7.83 2.54
N VAL A 186 14.04 -6.82 1.90
CA VAL A 186 13.82 -6.52 0.47
C VAL A 186 14.21 -7.70 -0.41
N ARG A 187 15.39 -8.32 -0.20
CA ARG A 187 15.83 -9.50 -0.96
C ARG A 187 14.91 -10.70 -0.73
N THR A 188 14.55 -10.96 0.52
CA THR A 188 13.65 -12.05 0.91
C THR A 188 12.28 -11.90 0.25
N ALA A 189 11.75 -10.68 0.10
CA ALA A 189 10.53 -10.45 -0.66
C ALA A 189 10.64 -10.87 -2.12
N ARG A 190 11.78 -10.58 -2.77
CA ARG A 190 12.07 -10.99 -4.15
C ARG A 190 12.10 -12.51 -4.28
N GLU A 191 12.87 -13.17 -3.40
CA GLU A 191 13.03 -14.63 -3.39
C GLU A 191 11.70 -15.33 -3.13
N ARG A 192 10.81 -14.70 -2.37
CA ARG A 192 9.45 -15.17 -2.08
C ARG A 192 8.43 -14.81 -3.15
N GLY A 193 8.87 -14.23 -4.27
CA GLY A 193 8.04 -14.03 -5.46
C GLY A 193 7.26 -12.71 -5.50
N ALA A 194 7.61 -11.72 -4.68
CA ALA A 194 7.06 -10.35 -4.78
C ALA A 194 8.10 -9.40 -5.38
N ALA A 195 7.71 -8.59 -6.37
CA ALA A 195 8.55 -7.55 -6.94
C ALA A 195 8.31 -6.16 -6.35
N VAL A 196 7.33 -6.03 -5.44
CA VAL A 196 7.08 -4.84 -4.62
C VAL A 196 7.19 -5.20 -3.14
N SER A 197 7.76 -4.33 -2.31
CA SER A 197 7.80 -4.52 -0.86
C SER A 197 7.73 -3.21 -0.10
N GLY A 198 7.36 -3.26 1.17
CA GLY A 198 7.42 -2.13 2.10
C GLY A 198 7.91 -2.60 3.46
N PRO A 199 9.23 -2.83 3.64
CA PRO A 199 9.77 -3.22 4.93
C PRO A 199 9.96 -1.99 5.85
N VAL A 200 9.52 -2.06 7.09
CA VAL A 200 9.69 -0.98 8.08
C VAL A 200 10.22 -1.53 9.41
N THR A 201 10.85 -0.65 10.19
CA THR A 201 11.36 -0.93 11.53
C THR A 201 10.29 -0.82 12.61
N GLY A 202 9.24 -0.03 12.36
CA GLY A 202 8.14 0.20 13.29
C GLY A 202 7.36 -1.08 13.61
N GLY A 203 6.68 -1.08 14.76
CA GLY A 203 5.80 -2.16 15.20
C GLY A 203 4.40 -1.64 15.57
N PRO A 204 3.50 -2.52 16.01
CA PRO A 204 2.17 -2.13 16.48
C PRO A 204 2.24 -1.07 17.61
N PRO A 205 1.24 -0.19 17.75
CA PRO A 205 -0.05 -0.19 17.04
C PRO A 205 -0.02 0.41 15.63
N ASN A 206 0.98 1.23 15.29
CA ASN A 206 1.15 1.81 13.95
C ASN A 206 2.56 1.52 13.42
N PRO A 207 2.76 0.39 12.72
CA PRO A 207 4.07 0.04 12.20
C PRO A 207 4.56 0.99 11.09
N TRP A 208 3.64 1.72 10.47
CA TRP A 208 3.85 2.59 9.32
C TRP A 208 4.11 4.06 9.70
N ALA A 209 4.29 4.35 11.00
CA ALA A 209 4.56 5.69 11.53
C ALA A 209 5.96 6.23 11.17
N GLN A 210 6.84 5.39 10.62
CA GLN A 210 8.21 5.77 10.28
C GLN A 210 8.50 5.44 8.81
N LEU A 211 9.23 6.35 8.15
CA LEU A 211 9.68 6.11 6.78
C LEU A 211 10.62 4.91 6.71
N THR A 212 10.37 4.02 5.75
CA THR A 212 11.22 2.84 5.54
C THR A 212 12.70 3.23 5.31
N PRO A 213 13.64 2.63 6.04
CA PRO A 213 15.07 2.76 5.73
C PRO A 213 15.43 2.17 4.37
N ALA A 214 14.57 1.36 3.74
CA ALA A 214 14.82 0.83 2.40
C ALA A 214 14.93 1.94 1.34
N LEU A 215 14.33 3.11 1.58
CA LEU A 215 14.32 4.21 0.64
C LEU A 215 15.74 4.76 0.36
N THR A 216 16.60 4.80 1.38
CA THR A 216 18.01 5.24 1.25
C THR A 216 18.87 4.21 0.50
N TRP A 217 18.45 2.95 0.47
CA TRP A 217 19.21 1.89 -0.22
C TRP A 217 18.96 1.84 -1.71
N VAL A 218 17.82 2.37 -2.18
CA VAL A 218 17.58 2.51 -3.62
C VAL A 218 18.48 3.63 -4.21
N GLU A 219 19.22 4.39 -3.38
CA GLU A 219 20.11 5.48 -3.80
C GLU A 219 21.45 5.00 -4.37
N ARG A 220 21.75 3.70 -4.27
CA ARG A 220 22.96 3.07 -4.81
C ARG A 220 22.60 2.04 -5.87
#